data_AF-A0A351X840-F1
#
_entry.id   AF-A0A351X840-F1
#
_cell.length_a   1.000
_cell.length_b   1.000
_cell.length_c   1.000
_cell.angle_alpha   90.00
_cell.angle_beta   90.00
_cell.angle_gamma   90.00
#
_symmetry.space_group_name_H-M   'P 1'
#
loop_
_entity.id
_entity.type
_entity.pdbx_description
1 polymer ?
#
loop_
_entity_poly.entity_id
_entity_poly.type
_entity_poly.pdbx_seq_one_letter_code
_entity_poly.pdbx_strand_id
1 'polypeptide(L)'
;MEVPLELQIPVLNVKAPVLGVGLTAENVMDAPKGPIGDPIWHTAFWYRGSGIPGEPGTAVIAGHVTDLLSNPEIFANLHKLKPGDVIVVRAKNPAL
;
A
#
# COMPACT_ATOMS: atom_id res chain seq x y z
N MET A 1 -8.33 -12.28 7.99
CA MET A 1 -7.00 -12.29 8.62
C MET A 1 -6.36 -10.95 8.37
N GLU A 2 -5.98 -10.22 9.42
CA GLU A 2 -5.04 -9.11 9.29
C GLU A 2 -3.64 -9.69 9.47
N VAL A 3 -2.96 -9.95 8.36
CA VAL A 3 -1.53 -10.17 8.41
C VAL A 3 -0.91 -8.77 8.38
N PRO A 4 -0.14 -8.34 9.39
CA PRO A 4 0.57 -7.06 9.31
C PRO A 4 1.55 -7.16 8.14
N LEU A 5 1.28 -6.41 7.07
CA LEU A 5 2.08 -6.42 5.86
C LEU A 5 3.00 -5.20 5.82
N GLU A 6 4.17 -5.34 5.21
CA GLU A 6 5.11 -4.26 4.91
C GLU A 6 5.42 -4.24 3.42
N LEU A 7 5.37 -3.06 2.81
CA LEU A 7 5.78 -2.83 1.44
C LEU A 7 7.17 -2.17 1.45
N GLN A 8 8.07 -2.70 0.63
CA GLN A 8 9.37 -2.10 0.34
C GLN A 8 9.55 -1.94 -1.18
N ILE A 9 9.95 -0.74 -1.60
CA ILE A 9 10.37 -0.46 -2.99
C ILE A 9 11.72 0.26 -2.91
N PRO A 10 12.84 -0.49 -2.87
CA PRO A 10 14.15 0.07 -2.53
C PRO A 10 14.60 1.22 -3.43
N VAL A 11 14.37 1.13 -4.74
CA VAL A 11 14.75 2.17 -5.73
C VAL A 11 13.99 3.48 -5.56
N LEU A 12 12.84 3.46 -4.86
CA LEU A 12 12.05 4.64 -4.52
C LEU A 12 12.21 5.04 -3.04
N ASN A 13 13.06 4.34 -2.29
CA ASN A 13 13.24 4.50 -0.84
C ASN A 13 11.93 4.36 -0.05
N VAL A 14 11.03 3.49 -0.51
CA VAL A 14 9.74 3.22 0.13
C VAL A 14 9.90 2.10 1.16
N LYS A 15 9.42 2.35 2.38
CA LYS A 15 9.19 1.34 3.42
C LYS A 15 7.99 1.75 4.27
N ALA A 16 6.86 1.07 4.11
CA ALA A 16 5.61 1.45 4.76
C ALA A 16 4.78 0.24 5.20
N PRO A 17 3.94 0.38 6.24
CA PRO A 17 2.92 -0.61 6.54
C PRO A 17 1.91 -0.70 5.39
N VAL A 18 1.33 -1.89 5.22
CA VAL A 18 0.21 -2.12 4.30
C VAL A 18 -1.03 -2.45 5.11
N LEU A 19 -2.07 -1.63 4.98
CA LEU A 19 -3.36 -1.80 5.63
C LEU A 19 -4.28 -2.67 4.77
N GLY A 20 -5.04 -3.57 5.38
CA GLY A 20 -6.12 -4.23 4.66
C GLY A 20 -7.30 -3.26 4.50
N VAL A 21 -7.82 -3.10 3.28
CA VAL A 21 -8.99 -2.26 3.01
C VAL A 21 -10.08 -3.03 2.26
N GLY A 22 -11.32 -2.55 2.42
CA GLY A 22 -12.50 -3.06 1.73
C GLY A 22 -12.95 -2.14 0.60
N LEU A 23 -14.24 -2.20 0.30
CA LEU A 23 -14.91 -1.21 -0.54
C LEU A 23 -15.70 -0.24 0.33
N THR A 24 -15.84 1.01 -0.13
CA THR A 24 -16.78 1.98 0.43
C THR A 24 -18.23 1.61 0.07
N ALA A 25 -19.21 2.36 0.59
CA ALA A 25 -20.62 2.17 0.25
C ALA A 25 -20.91 2.38 -1.25
N GLU A 26 -20.06 3.15 -1.94
CA GLU A 26 -20.11 3.44 -3.36
C GLU A 26 -19.39 2.38 -4.21
N ASN A 27 -18.96 1.26 -3.61
CA ASN A 27 -18.30 0.15 -4.29
C ASN A 27 -16.92 0.51 -4.90
N VAL A 28 -16.21 1.45 -4.27
CA VAL A 28 -14.85 1.86 -4.62
C VAL A 28 -13.86 1.34 -3.58
N MET A 29 -12.64 0.96 -3.98
CA MET A 29 -11.58 0.59 -3.04
C MET A 29 -11.36 1.72 -2.03
N ASP A 30 -11.44 1.40 -0.75
CA ASP A 30 -11.24 2.39 0.30
C ASP A 30 -9.79 2.90 0.32
N ALA A 31 -9.65 4.20 0.53
CA ALA A 31 -8.38 4.91 0.51
C ALA A 31 -8.29 5.76 1.80
N PRO A 32 -7.75 5.20 2.89
CA PRO A 32 -7.74 5.85 4.20
C PRO A 32 -7.15 7.25 4.17
N LYS A 33 -7.82 8.24 4.78
CA LYS A 33 -7.38 9.65 4.86
C LYS A 33 -7.35 10.11 6.31
N GLY A 34 -6.53 11.12 6.60
CA GLY A 34 -6.40 11.71 7.93
C GLY A 34 -6.23 13.22 7.88
N PRO A 35 -6.07 13.91 9.03
CA PRO A 35 -5.69 15.31 9.06
C PRO A 35 -4.32 15.56 8.42
N ILE A 36 -3.97 16.84 8.25
CA ILE A 36 -2.64 17.26 7.79
C ILE A 36 -1.57 16.71 8.74
N GLY A 37 -0.54 16.08 8.18
CA GLY A 37 0.56 15.49 8.94
C GLY A 37 0.27 14.11 9.55
N ASP A 38 -0.90 13.52 9.27
CA ASP A 38 -1.22 12.17 9.73
C ASP A 38 -0.37 11.12 8.98
N PRO A 39 0.27 10.16 9.68
CA PRO A 39 1.05 9.10 9.03
C PRO A 39 0.22 8.21 8.08
N ILE A 40 -1.11 8.22 8.13
CA ILE A 40 -1.99 7.46 7.23
C ILE A 40 -1.75 7.80 5.76
N TRP A 41 -1.35 9.05 5.46
CA TRP A 41 -1.00 9.50 4.11
C TRP A 41 0.20 8.72 3.54
N HIS A 42 1.10 8.26 4.41
CA HIS A 42 2.30 7.51 4.07
C HIS A 42 2.13 5.98 4.24
N THR A 43 0.92 5.46 4.03
CA THR A 43 0.63 4.02 4.09
C THR A 43 0.21 3.47 2.73
N ALA A 44 0.51 2.20 2.50
CA ALA A 44 -0.07 1.44 1.39
C ALA A 44 -1.30 0.66 1.89
N PHE A 45 -2.19 0.27 0.98
CA PHE A 45 -3.42 -0.44 1.31
C PHE A 45 -3.72 -1.56 0.32
N TRP A 46 -3.85 -2.78 0.84
CA TRP A 46 -4.17 -3.99 0.09
C TRP A 46 -5.69 -4.20 0.04
N TYR A 47 -6.23 -4.40 -1.16
CA TYR A 47 -7.64 -4.70 -1.34
C TYR A 47 -7.94 -6.14 -0.92
N ARG A 48 -8.68 -6.33 0.17
CA ARG A 48 -9.01 -7.67 0.70
C ARG A 48 -9.89 -8.51 -0.24
N GLY A 49 -10.52 -7.90 -1.24
CA GLY A 49 -11.24 -8.62 -2.30
C GLY A 49 -10.35 -9.10 -3.45
N SER A 50 -9.05 -8.77 -3.43
CA SER A 50 -8.04 -9.31 -4.36
C SER A 50 -7.33 -10.54 -3.77
N GLY A 51 -6.40 -11.14 -4.52
CA GLY A 51 -5.58 -12.24 -4.04
C GLY A 51 -4.74 -11.85 -2.81
N ILE A 52 -4.48 -12.81 -1.93
CA ILE A 52 -3.63 -12.63 -0.75
C ILE A 52 -2.17 -12.48 -1.22
N PRO A 53 -1.43 -11.44 -0.80
CA PRO A 53 -0.03 -11.29 -1.18
C PRO A 53 0.80 -12.51 -0.76
N GLY A 54 1.43 -13.16 -1.75
CA GLY A 54 2.22 -14.38 -1.57
C GLY A 54 1.47 -15.67 -1.94
N GLU A 55 0.15 -15.63 -2.12
CA GLU A 55 -0.64 -16.74 -2.63
C GLU A 55 -0.85 -16.63 -4.16
N PRO A 56 -1.22 -17.73 -4.85
CA PRO A 56 -1.58 -17.69 -6.26
C PRO A 56 -2.74 -16.72 -6.53
N GLY A 57 -2.55 -15.82 -7.50
CA GLY A 57 -3.55 -14.83 -7.92
C GLY A 57 -2.97 -13.42 -8.02
N THR A 58 -3.84 -12.44 -8.28
CA THR A 58 -3.46 -11.02 -8.37
C THR A 58 -3.83 -10.30 -7.08
N ALA A 59 -2.84 -9.80 -6.35
CA ALA A 59 -3.04 -8.89 -5.23
C ALA A 59 -3.03 -7.43 -5.74
N VAL A 60 -3.96 -6.61 -5.24
CA VAL A 60 -4.06 -5.18 -5.57
C VAL A 60 -3.66 -4.35 -4.36
N ILE A 61 -2.66 -3.48 -4.52
CA ILE A 61 -2.18 -2.54 -3.51
C ILE A 61 -2.26 -1.13 -4.07
N ALA A 62 -2.84 -0.22 -3.30
CA ALA A 62 -2.94 1.20 -3.61
C ALA A 62 -2.29 2.05 -2.50
N GLY A 63 -2.11 3.33 -2.75
CA GLY A 63 -1.36 4.26 -1.91
C GLY A 63 -1.57 5.70 -2.41
N HIS A 64 -1.42 6.69 -1.53
CA HIS A 64 -1.59 8.09 -1.92
C HIS A 64 -0.45 8.59 -2.80
N VAL A 65 -0.79 9.48 -3.73
CA VAL A 65 0.19 10.25 -4.51
C VAL A 65 0.53 11.55 -3.78
N THR A 66 -0.45 12.19 -3.15
CA THR A 66 -0.27 13.39 -2.35
C THR A 66 -1.15 13.45 -1.11
N ASP A 67 -0.76 14.26 -0.13
CA ASP A 67 -1.60 14.67 1.00
C ASP A 67 -2.52 15.85 0.65
N LEU A 68 -3.20 16.42 1.66
CA LEU A 68 -4.09 17.58 1.52
C LEU A 68 -3.37 18.88 1.14
N LEU A 69 -2.06 18.97 1.36
CA LEU A 69 -1.22 20.12 1.01
C LEU A 69 -0.46 19.90 -0.31
N SER A 70 -0.81 18.84 -1.06
CA SER A 70 -0.11 18.43 -2.28
C SER A 70 1.36 18.02 -2.06
N ASN A 71 1.74 17.69 -0.84
CA ASN A 71 3.04 17.09 -0.57
C ASN A 71 3.07 15.67 -1.16
N PRO A 72 4.19 15.23 -1.75
CA PRO A 72 4.30 13.89 -2.31
C PRO A 72 4.26 12.82 -1.22
N GLU A 73 3.47 11.78 -1.45
CA GLU A 73 3.31 10.65 -0.53
C GLU A 73 3.84 9.32 -1.09
N ILE A 74 3.51 8.22 -0.42
CA ILE A 74 4.07 6.88 -0.63
C ILE A 74 4.25 6.48 -2.10
N PHE A 75 3.27 6.81 -2.97
CA PHE A 75 3.26 6.44 -4.39
C PHE A 75 3.47 7.60 -5.36
N ALA A 76 3.90 8.78 -4.88
CA ALA A 76 4.23 9.92 -5.73
C ALA A 76 5.23 9.60 -6.86
N ASN A 77 6.11 8.63 -6.61
CA ASN A 77 7.23 8.30 -7.49
C ASN A 77 7.08 6.96 -8.23
N LEU A 78 5.91 6.30 -8.21
CA LEU A 78 5.74 5.00 -8.89
C LEU A 78 6.06 5.06 -10.39
N HIS A 79 5.80 6.18 -11.05
CA HIS A 79 6.11 6.40 -12.47
C HIS A 79 7.61 6.32 -12.81
N LYS A 80 8.50 6.32 -11.81
CA LYS A 80 9.95 6.20 -11.98
C LYS A 80 10.43 4.75 -12.04
N LEU A 81 9.56 3.78 -11.72
CA LEU A 81 9.90 2.36 -11.78
C LEU A 81 10.17 1.91 -13.21
N LYS A 82 11.06 0.93 -13.33
CA LYS A 82 11.47 0.30 -14.58
C LYS A 82 11.26 -1.21 -14.50
N PRO A 83 11.10 -1.88 -15.65
CA PRO A 83 11.15 -3.34 -15.70
C PRO A 83 12.41 -3.87 -15.01
N GLY A 84 12.23 -4.78 -14.06
CA GLY A 84 13.30 -5.36 -13.24
C GLY A 84 13.46 -4.75 -11.85
N ASP A 85 12.84 -3.59 -11.55
CA ASP A 85 12.85 -3.04 -10.20
C ASP A 85 12.10 -3.94 -9.21
N VAL A 86 12.66 -4.10 -8.02
CA VAL A 86 12.16 -5.02 -7.00
C VAL A 86 11.08 -4.35 -6.14
N ILE A 87 9.95 -5.04 -6.00
CA ILE A 87 8.89 -4.73 -5.03
C ILE A 87 8.80 -5.90 -4.06
N VAL A 88 8.93 -5.63 -2.76
CA VAL A 88 8.87 -6.66 -1.71
C VAL A 88 7.65 -6.41 -0.84
N VAL A 89 6.80 -7.42 -0.70
CA VAL A 89 5.71 -7.45 0.28
C VAL A 89 6.04 -8.50 1.32
N ARG A 90 6.08 -8.13 2.60
CA ARG A 90 6.43 -9.04 3.70
C ARG A 90 5.31 -9.11 4.72
N ALA A 91 4.97 -10.33 5.14
CA ALA A 91 4.25 -10.53 6.40
C ALA A 91 5.20 -10.25 7.56
N LYS A 92 4.83 -9.35 8.48
CA LYS A 92 5.63 -9.04 9.69
C LYS A 92 5.62 -10.17 10.72
N ASN A 93 4.81 -11.22 10.54
CA ASN A 93 4.85 -12.45 11.33
C ASN A 93 4.43 -13.66 10.47
N PRO A 94 5.36 -14.54 10.07
CA PRO A 94 5.03 -15.92 9.69
C PRO A 94 4.92 -16.75 10.99
N ALA A 95 3.97 -16.42 11.86
CA ALA A 95 3.66 -17.29 12.99
C ALA A 95 2.67 -18.35 12.49
N LEU A 96 3.19 -19.54 12.19
CA LEU A 96 2.43 -20.78 12.30
C LEU A 96 2.18 -21.07 13.79
#